data_AF-A0A955S3M2-F1
#
_entry.id   AF-A0A955S3M2-F1
#
_cell.length_a   1.000
_cell.length_b   1.000
_cell.length_c   1.000
_cell.angle_alpha   90.00
_cell.angle_beta   90.00
_cell.angle_gamma   90.00
#
_symmetry.space_group_name_H-M   'P 1'
#
loop_
_entity.id
_entity.type
_entity.pdbx_description
1 polymer ?
#
loop_
_entity_poly.entity_id
_entity_poly.type
_entity_poly.pdbx_seq_one_letter_code
_entity_poly.pdbx_strand_id
1 'polypeptide(L)'
;MERAQAHRGPDDRGVWRSAPFDRAASAESDAAPRCGFAHSRLAIMDLSPLGHQPRTYRDNGVHICFNGEIYNFADIRAELLALGYEFESTGDTEVLLAAVGEWGVER
;
A
#
# COMPACT_ATOMS: atom_id res chain seq x y z
N MET A 1 6.87 1.17 -16.89
CA MET A 1 7.70 1.85 -15.87
C MET A 1 8.14 0.88 -14.77
N GLU A 2 7.24 0.08 -14.20
CA GLU A 2 7.56 -0.96 -13.18
C GLU A 2 8.81 -1.80 -13.52
N ARG A 3 8.87 -2.40 -14.72
CA ARG A 3 10.05 -3.18 -15.16
C ARG A 3 11.41 -2.48 -15.09
N ALA A 4 11.45 -1.15 -15.18
CA ALA A 4 12.72 -0.41 -15.07
C ALA A 4 13.32 -0.49 -13.65
N GLN A 5 12.47 -0.70 -12.63
CA GLN A 5 12.88 -0.80 -11.23
C GLN A 5 13.05 -2.25 -10.74
N ALA A 6 12.97 -3.23 -11.65
CA ALA A 6 13.04 -4.65 -11.30
C ALA A 6 14.30 -5.03 -10.50
N HIS A 7 15.42 -4.38 -10.76
CA HIS A 7 16.70 -4.64 -10.08
C HIS A 7 16.67 -4.25 -8.59
N ARG A 8 15.73 -3.40 -8.17
CA ARG A 8 15.57 -2.96 -6.77
C ARG A 8 14.68 -3.90 -5.94
N GLY A 9 13.97 -4.81 -6.59
CA GLY A 9 12.99 -5.68 -5.95
C GLY A 9 12.62 -6.85 -6.85
N PRO A 10 13.46 -7.90 -6.86
CA PRO A 10 13.29 -9.03 -7.77
C PRO A 10 12.21 -10.03 -7.32
N ASP A 11 11.77 -9.98 -6.06
CA ASP A 11 10.98 -11.06 -5.44
C ASP A 11 9.49 -10.97 -5.76
N ASP A 12 8.96 -9.75 -5.93
CA ASP A 12 7.53 -9.54 -6.23
C ASP A 12 7.28 -8.19 -6.93
N ARG A 13 6.15 -8.09 -7.64
CA ARG A 13 5.78 -6.93 -8.46
C ARG A 13 4.28 -6.72 -8.40
N GLY A 14 3.85 -5.48 -8.17
CA GLY A 14 2.42 -5.13 -8.16
C GLY A 14 2.13 -3.83 -8.89
N VAL A 15 0.91 -3.74 -9.40
CA VAL A 15 0.36 -2.54 -10.03
C VAL A 15 -1.08 -2.38 -9.56
N TRP A 16 -1.42 -1.16 -9.16
CA TRP A 16 -2.79 -0.76 -8.87
C TRP A 16 -3.18 0.41 -9.76
N ARG A 17 -4.45 0.48 -10.18
CA ARG A 17 -5.00 1.58 -10.99
C ARG A 17 -6.34 2.01 -10.39
N SER A 18 -6.54 3.32 -10.28
CA SER A 18 -7.81 3.84 -9.80
C SER A 18 -8.94 3.61 -10.79
N ALA A 19 -10.17 3.66 -10.28
CA ALA A 19 -11.33 4.01 -11.11
C ALA A 19 -11.11 5.40 -11.76
N PRO A 20 -11.80 5.72 -12.87
CA PRO A 20 -11.79 7.06 -13.43
C PRO A 20 -12.28 8.08 -12.41
N PHE A 21 -11.62 9.23 -12.32
CA PHE A 21 -12.03 10.30 -11.40
C PHE A 21 -12.70 11.50 -12.09
N ASP A 22 -12.78 11.52 -13.42
CA ASP A 22 -13.66 12.46 -14.13
C ASP A 22 -15.05 11.83 -14.35
N ARG A 23 -16.07 12.41 -13.72
CA ARG A 23 -17.48 11.98 -13.83
C ARG A 23 -18.12 12.32 -15.17
N ALA A 24 -17.53 13.21 -15.97
CA ALA A 24 -18.02 13.55 -17.30
C ALA A 24 -17.58 12.54 -18.37
N ALA A 25 -16.51 11.78 -18.10
CA ALA A 25 -16.18 10.62 -18.90
C ALA A 25 -17.13 9.48 -18.51
N SER A 26 -17.91 8.97 -19.46
CA SER A 26 -18.64 7.73 -19.25
C SER A 26 -17.65 6.65 -18.80
N ALA A 27 -18.07 5.75 -17.90
CA ALA A 27 -17.24 4.67 -17.38
C ALA A 27 -16.62 3.76 -18.47
N GLU A 28 -17.07 3.93 -19.72
CA GLU A 28 -16.70 3.19 -20.93
C GLU A 28 -15.60 3.88 -21.75
N SER A 29 -15.17 5.09 -21.39
CA SER A 29 -14.08 5.77 -22.11
C SER A 29 -12.71 5.34 -21.58
N ASP A 30 -11.93 4.65 -22.41
CA ASP A 30 -10.51 4.35 -22.16
C ASP A 30 -9.63 5.61 -21.97
N ALA A 31 -10.14 6.78 -22.36
CA ALA A 31 -9.46 8.07 -22.21
C ALA A 31 -9.70 8.75 -20.86
N ALA A 32 -10.57 8.20 -20.01
CA ALA A 32 -10.87 8.80 -18.72
C ALA A 32 -9.62 8.81 -17.81
N PRO A 33 -9.29 9.94 -17.15
CA PRO A 33 -8.06 10.07 -16.40
C PRO A 33 -8.07 9.17 -15.16
N ARG A 34 -6.93 8.55 -14.90
CA ARG A 34 -6.68 7.59 -13.81
C ARG A 34 -5.32 7.86 -13.19
N CYS A 35 -5.14 7.42 -11.97
CA CYS A 35 -3.83 7.33 -11.33
C CYS A 35 -3.48 5.85 -11.16
N GLY A 36 -2.20 5.58 -10.94
CA GLY A 36 -1.75 4.23 -10.71
C GLY A 36 -0.48 4.21 -9.89
N PHE A 37 -0.34 3.13 -9.14
CA PHE A 37 0.85 2.81 -8.37
C PHE A 37 1.49 1.55 -8.94
N ALA A 38 2.81 1.50 -8.87
CA ALA A 38 3.56 0.30 -9.21
C ALA A 38 4.70 0.12 -8.21
N HIS A 39 4.97 -1.13 -7.85
CA HIS A 39 6.00 -1.48 -6.88
C HIS A 39 6.80 -2.69 -7.35
N SER A 40 8.11 -2.65 -7.11
CA SER A 40 9.01 -3.81 -7.22
C SER A 40 9.57 -4.07 -5.84
N ARG A 41 9.37 -5.29 -5.32
CA ARG A 41 9.59 -5.63 -3.93
C ARG A 41 10.82 -6.51 -3.75
N LEU A 42 11.67 -6.12 -2.81
CA LEU A 42 12.65 -7.00 -2.19
C LEU A 42 12.02 -7.46 -0.86
N ALA A 43 11.82 -8.76 -0.70
CA ALA A 43 11.18 -9.33 0.47
C ALA A 43 12.20 -9.46 1.62
N ILE A 44 12.17 -8.50 2.55
CA ILE A 44 13.02 -8.50 3.77
C ILE A 44 12.16 -8.73 5.00
N MET A 45 11.16 -7.87 5.20
CA MET A 45 10.17 -7.98 6.26
C MET A 45 8.87 -8.57 5.71
N ASP A 46 8.29 -9.53 6.44
CA ASP A 46 7.17 -10.37 6.01
C ASP A 46 7.38 -11.05 4.65
N LEU A 47 8.09 -12.17 4.63
CA LEU A 47 8.41 -12.88 3.37
C LEU A 47 7.19 -13.49 2.66
N SER A 48 6.00 -13.42 3.27
CA SER A 48 4.79 -13.98 2.70
C SER A 48 4.20 -13.09 1.59
N PRO A 49 3.23 -13.61 0.81
CA PRO A 49 2.47 -12.80 -0.14
C PRO A 49 1.71 -11.63 0.49
N LEU A 50 1.50 -11.63 1.82
CA LEU A 50 0.79 -10.54 2.51
C LEU A 50 1.57 -9.22 2.53
N GLY A 51 2.88 -9.28 2.26
CA GLY A 51 3.75 -8.13 2.03
C GLY A 51 3.64 -7.52 0.62
N HIS A 52 2.75 -8.02 -0.24
CA HIS A 52 2.53 -7.50 -1.59
C HIS A 52 2.15 -6.02 -1.58
N GLN A 53 2.65 -5.27 -2.56
CA GLN A 53 2.36 -3.86 -2.76
C GLN A 53 2.11 -3.56 -4.25
N PRO A 54 1.24 -2.59 -4.61
CA PRO A 54 0.61 -1.59 -3.75
C PRO A 54 -0.41 -2.19 -2.77
N ARG A 55 -0.38 -1.75 -1.52
CA ARG A 55 -1.20 -2.33 -0.45
C ARG A 55 -2.35 -1.41 -0.08
N THR A 56 -3.43 -1.99 0.43
CA THR A 56 -4.61 -1.30 0.99
C THR A 56 -4.91 -1.87 2.37
N TYR A 57 -5.60 -1.11 3.22
CA TYR A 57 -6.06 -1.58 4.52
C TYR A 57 -7.57 -1.82 4.44
N ARG A 58 -7.97 -3.11 4.47
CA ARG A 58 -9.38 -3.54 4.40
C ARG A 58 -10.20 -2.92 3.27
N ASP A 59 -9.56 -2.68 2.12
CA ASP A 59 -10.19 -2.08 0.94
C ASP A 59 -10.90 -0.74 1.20
N ASN A 60 -10.41 0.06 2.15
CA ASN A 60 -11.00 1.34 2.52
C ASN A 60 -10.77 2.48 1.49
N GLY A 61 -10.23 2.16 0.31
CA GLY A 61 -9.94 3.11 -0.77
C GLY A 61 -8.60 3.83 -0.65
N VAL A 62 -7.79 3.55 0.37
CA VAL A 62 -6.45 4.12 0.53
C VAL A 62 -5.41 3.09 0.11
N HIS A 63 -4.52 3.48 -0.81
CA HIS A 63 -3.46 2.61 -1.34
C HIS A 63 -2.07 3.20 -1.06
N ILE A 64 -1.10 2.32 -0.79
CA ILE A 64 0.29 2.71 -0.50
C ILE A 64 1.30 1.93 -1.34
N CYS A 65 2.36 2.63 -1.75
CA CYS A 65 3.66 2.06 -2.10
C CYS A 65 4.72 2.64 -1.15
N PHE A 66 5.52 1.78 -0.54
CA PHE A 66 6.54 2.18 0.43
C PHE A 66 7.84 1.41 0.17
N ASN A 67 8.95 2.16 0.10
CA ASN A 67 10.29 1.63 -0.06
C ASN A 67 11.13 2.08 1.14
N GLY A 68 11.38 1.18 2.08
CA GLY A 68 12.08 1.46 3.33
C GLY A 68 11.70 0.45 4.41
N GLU A 69 12.08 0.76 5.64
CA GLU A 69 11.71 0.00 6.84
C GLU A 69 11.34 0.98 7.96
N ILE A 70 10.25 0.72 8.67
CA ILE A 70 9.81 1.51 9.82
C ILE A 70 10.17 0.77 11.10
N TYR A 71 11.26 1.16 11.74
CA TYR A 71 11.82 0.39 12.86
C TYR A 71 10.93 0.30 14.10
N ASN A 72 10.11 1.32 14.37
CA ASN A 72 9.19 1.36 15.50
C ASN A 72 7.78 0.87 15.16
N PHE A 73 7.57 0.17 14.03
CA PHE A 73 6.25 -0.30 13.63
C PHE A 73 5.61 -1.25 14.66
N ALA A 74 6.41 -1.99 15.45
CA ALA A 74 5.88 -2.89 16.47
C ALA A 74 5.16 -2.13 17.59
N ASP A 75 5.69 -0.98 18.02
CA ASP A 75 5.07 -0.13 19.03
C ASP A 75 3.78 0.49 18.50
N ILE A 76 3.83 1.03 17.27
CA ILE A 76 2.66 1.59 16.58
C ILE A 76 1.58 0.52 16.39
N ARG A 77 1.97 -0.71 16.03
CA ARG A 77 1.05 -1.84 15.88
C ARG A 77 0.35 -2.15 17.20
N ALA A 78 1.06 -2.12 18.33
CA ALA A 78 0.47 -2.35 19.63
C ALA A 78 -0.58 -1.28 20.00
N GLU A 79 -0.30 -0.01 19.69
CA GLU A 79 -1.25 1.09 19.88
C GLU A 79 -2.52 0.90 19.03
N LEU A 80 -2.36 0.56 17.75
CA LEU A 80 -3.49 0.35 16.84
C LEU A 80 -4.32 -0.90 17.22
N LEU A 81 -3.67 -1.98 17.66
CA LEU A 81 -4.37 -3.15 18.21
C LEU A 81 -5.24 -2.78 19.42
N ALA A 82 -4.75 -1.90 20.29
CA ALA A 82 -5.53 -1.41 21.44
C ALA A 82 -6.73 -0.54 21.01
N LEU A 83 -6.67 0.08 19.84
CA LEU A 83 -7.77 0.82 19.21
C LEU A 83 -8.73 -0.08 18.40
N GLY A 84 -8.46 -1.38 18.32
CA GLY A 84 -9.34 -2.37 17.66
C GLY A 84 -9.02 -2.63 16.18
N TYR A 85 -7.86 -2.18 15.69
CA TYR A 85 -7.37 -2.57 14.37
C TYR A 85 -6.96 -4.04 14.36
N GLU A 86 -7.08 -4.70 13.20
CA GLU A 86 -6.51 -6.04 12.98
C GLU A 86 -5.52 -5.99 11.81
N PHE A 87 -4.58 -6.91 11.79
CA PHE A 87 -3.48 -6.95 10.83
C PHE A 87 -3.37 -8.36 10.23
N GLU A 88 -3.29 -8.43 8.91
CA GLU A 88 -3.09 -9.68 8.18
C GLU A 88 -1.59 -9.93 7.96
N SER A 89 -0.84 -8.87 7.69
CA SER A 89 0.60 -8.90 7.45
C SER A 89 1.37 -8.74 8.77
N THR A 90 2.60 -9.26 8.76
CA THR A 90 3.60 -9.00 9.81
C THR A 90 4.52 -7.83 9.45
N GLY A 91 4.32 -7.21 8.28
CA GLY A 91 5.12 -6.13 7.75
C GLY A 91 4.70 -4.76 8.25
N ASP A 92 5.67 -3.85 8.26
CA ASP A 92 5.53 -2.46 8.67
C ASP A 92 4.57 -1.63 7.80
N THR A 93 4.47 -1.94 6.51
CA THR A 93 3.70 -1.15 5.54
C THR A 93 2.20 -1.17 5.85
N GLU A 94 1.66 -2.29 6.35
CA GLU A 94 0.26 -2.35 6.78
C GLU A 94 0.02 -1.47 8.02
N VAL A 95 0.98 -1.48 8.95
CA VAL A 95 0.92 -0.68 10.17
C VAL A 95 0.96 0.81 9.84
N LEU A 96 1.84 1.24 8.94
CA LEU A 96 1.88 2.62 8.46
C LEU A 96 0.54 3.04 7.84
N LEU A 97 -0.03 2.18 7.00
CA LEU A 97 -1.27 2.50 6.31
C LEU A 97 -2.44 2.63 7.30
N ALA A 98 -2.52 1.75 8.29
CA ALA A 98 -3.51 1.83 9.36
C ALA A 98 -3.29 3.10 10.23
N ALA A 99 -2.05 3.41 10.58
CA ALA A 99 -1.70 4.60 11.36
C ALA A 99 -2.11 5.90 10.64
N VAL A 100 -1.84 6.01 9.34
CA VAL A 100 -2.27 7.16 8.54
C VAL A 100 -3.80 7.26 8.48
N GLY A 101 -4.49 6.12 8.41
CA GLY A 101 -5.96 6.08 8.45
C GLY A 101 -6.54 6.57 9.78
N GLU A 102 -5.91 6.18 10.89
CA GLU A 102 -6.36 6.54 12.25
C GLU A 102 -5.99 7.97 12.63
N TRP A 103 -4.77 8.40 12.33
CA TRP A 103 -4.18 9.63 12.88
C TRP A 103 -3.91 10.72 11.85
N GLY A 104 -4.06 10.44 10.56
CA GLY A 104 -3.67 11.34 9.49
C GLY A 104 -2.15 11.47 9.34
N VAL A 105 -1.71 12.49 8.60
CA VAL A 105 -0.29 12.70 8.23
C VAL A 105 0.40 13.82 9.02
N GLU A 106 -0.34 14.47 9.93
CA GLU A 106 0.13 15.66 10.68
C GLU A 106 0.47 15.38 12.14
N ARG A 107 0.37 14.10 12.55
CA ARG A 107 0.61 13.66 13.91
C ARG A 107 2.06 13.28 14.14
#